data_AF-A0A2S4WB69-F1
#
_entry.id   AF-A0A2S4WB69-F1
#
_cell.length_a   1.000
_cell.length_b   1.000
_cell.length_c   1.000
_cell.angle_alpha   90.00
_cell.angle_beta   90.00
_cell.angle_gamma   90.00
#
_symmetry.space_group_name_H-M   'P 1'
#
loop_
_entity.id
_entity.type
_entity.pdbx_description
1 polymer ?
#
loop_
_entity_poly.entity_id
_entity_poly.type
_entity_poly.pdbx_seq_one_letter_code
_entity_poly.pdbx_strand_id
1 'polypeptide(L)'
;MTFCGCIPNPIRLIYYGYVTALPLLPRTAFFIPTLQLYQSLWYESSEPYTSFVSGMMAHQDTRDREKLKACGGRDNSRELRLPFSQALNIFSRIHVLQSEILDKTLGLTTQDQWASICPLCFGPMCADERGSNEEQDTHLSMDGNFQQRHH
;
A
#
# COMPACT_ATOMS: atom_id res chain seq x y z
N MET A 1 -20.37 2.12 -19.67
CA MET A 1 -19.26 1.48 -20.40
C MET A 1 -19.39 -0.03 -20.24
N THR A 2 -19.32 -0.78 -21.33
CA THR A 2 -19.46 -2.25 -21.34
C THR A 2 -18.10 -2.88 -21.63
N PHE A 3 -17.64 -3.78 -20.75
CA PHE A 3 -16.41 -4.54 -20.98
C PHE A 3 -16.68 -5.71 -21.93
N CYS A 4 -15.69 -6.05 -22.75
CA CYS A 4 -15.68 -7.33 -23.45
C CYS A 4 -15.68 -8.48 -22.43
N GLY A 5 -16.40 -9.57 -22.71
CA GLY A 5 -16.37 -10.79 -21.89
C GLY A 5 -14.98 -11.43 -21.80
N CYS A 6 -14.07 -11.06 -22.70
CA CYS A 6 -12.67 -11.46 -22.70
C CYS A 6 -11.82 -10.79 -21.61
N ILE A 7 -12.29 -9.69 -21.01
CA ILE A 7 -11.52 -8.96 -19.99
C ILE A 7 -11.75 -9.62 -18.62
N PRO A 8 -10.69 -10.10 -17.94
CA PRO A 8 -10.79 -10.69 -16.61
C PRO A 8 -11.45 -9.76 -15.60
N ASN A 9 -12.27 -10.32 -14.71
CA ASN A 9 -12.96 -9.58 -13.65
C ASN A 9 -12.05 -8.68 -12.79
N PRO A 10 -10.83 -9.08 -12.38
CA PRO A 10 -9.95 -8.19 -11.64
C PRO A 10 -9.59 -6.90 -12.39
N ILE A 11 -9.35 -6.99 -13.70
CA ILE A 11 -9.02 -5.81 -14.53
C ILE A 11 -10.22 -4.87 -14.60
N ARG A 12 -11.43 -5.44 -14.75
CA ARG A 12 -12.67 -4.66 -14.74
C ARG A 12 -12.88 -3.95 -13.40
N LEU A 13 -12.58 -4.61 -12.29
CA LEU A 13 -12.70 -4.04 -10.95
C LEU A 13 -11.70 -2.89 -10.73
N ILE A 14 -10.45 -3.04 -11.21
CA ILE A 14 -9.44 -1.97 -11.15
C ILE A 14 -9.94 -0.73 -11.90
N TYR A 15 -10.55 -0.90 -13.06
CA TYR A 15 -11.14 0.23 -13.80
C TYR A 15 -12.22 0.98 -12.99
N TYR A 16 -12.99 0.27 -12.17
CA TYR A 16 -13.96 0.88 -11.26
C TYR A 16 -13.34 1.44 -9.97
N GLY A 17 -12.02 1.37 -9.82
CA GLY A 17 -11.31 1.84 -8.64
C GLY A 17 -11.22 0.81 -7.52
N TYR A 18 -11.35 -0.49 -7.81
CA TYR A 18 -11.28 -1.56 -6.82
C TYR A 18 -10.13 -2.53 -7.07
N VAL A 19 -9.42 -2.91 -6.01
CA VAL A 19 -8.41 -3.97 -6.03
C VAL A 19 -9.00 -5.24 -5.41
N THR A 20 -8.88 -6.34 -6.14
CA THR A 20 -9.34 -7.64 -5.68
C THR A 20 -8.41 -8.24 -4.64
N ALA A 21 -8.95 -8.86 -3.60
CA ALA A 21 -8.14 -9.65 -2.67
C ALA A 21 -7.52 -10.89 -3.32
N LEU A 22 -8.22 -11.49 -4.30
CA LEU A 22 -7.74 -12.66 -5.03
C LEU A 22 -7.84 -12.42 -6.55
N PRO A 23 -6.75 -12.65 -7.31
CA PRO A 23 -6.70 -12.34 -8.74
C PRO A 23 -7.44 -13.35 -9.63
N LEU A 24 -7.75 -14.56 -9.15
CA LEU A 24 -8.37 -15.60 -9.98
C LEU A 24 -9.90 -15.61 -9.87
N LEU A 25 -10.42 -15.57 -8.64
CA LEU A 25 -11.85 -15.60 -8.35
C LEU A 25 -12.13 -14.57 -7.24
N PRO A 26 -12.31 -13.29 -7.59
CA PRO A 26 -12.48 -12.25 -6.61
C PRO A 26 -13.81 -12.42 -5.89
N ARG A 27 -13.75 -12.87 -4.63
CA ARG A 27 -14.91 -12.85 -3.71
C ARG A 27 -15.03 -11.54 -2.96
N THR A 28 -13.93 -10.82 -2.80
CA THR A 28 -13.83 -9.55 -2.08
C THR A 28 -12.94 -8.61 -2.87
N ALA A 29 -13.35 -7.35 -2.96
CA ALA A 29 -12.56 -6.27 -3.53
C ALA A 29 -12.65 -5.05 -2.61
N PHE A 30 -11.58 -4.27 -2.57
CA PHE A 30 -11.46 -3.07 -1.75
C PHE A 30 -11.28 -1.86 -2.64
N PHE A 31 -11.86 -0.75 -2.23
CA PHE A 31 -11.75 0.51 -2.95
C PHE A 31 -10.33 1.05 -2.82
N ILE A 32 -9.72 1.50 -3.93
CA ILE A 32 -8.34 1.96 -3.99
C ILE A 32 -8.08 3.11 -2.99
N PRO A 33 -8.95 4.15 -2.90
CA PRO A 33 -8.81 5.18 -1.87
C PRO A 33 -8.78 4.67 -0.42
N THR A 34 -9.43 3.54 -0.12
CA THR A 34 -9.34 2.93 1.21
C THR A 34 -7.97 2.33 1.48
N LEU A 35 -7.34 1.74 0.46
CA LEU A 35 -5.97 1.22 0.57
C LEU A 35 -4.96 2.37 0.68
N GLN A 36 -5.15 3.44 -0.09
CA GLN A 36 -4.35 4.67 0.00
C GLN A 36 -4.47 5.32 1.37
N LEU A 37 -5.69 5.43 1.91
CA LEU A 37 -5.94 5.94 3.26
C LEU A 37 -5.19 5.11 4.31
N TYR A 38 -5.28 3.78 4.24
CA TYR A 38 -4.53 2.92 5.15
C TYR A 38 -3.02 3.15 5.04
N GLN A 39 -2.48 3.27 3.83
CA GLN A 39 -1.07 3.50 3.62
C GLN A 39 -0.62 4.84 4.24
N SER A 40 -1.38 5.92 4.04
CA SER A 40 -1.11 7.22 4.67
C SER A 40 -1.15 7.13 6.20
N LEU A 41 -2.14 6.45 6.78
CA LEU A 41 -2.22 6.26 8.22
C LEU A 41 -1.06 5.42 8.74
N TRP A 42 -0.70 4.33 8.05
CA TRP A 42 0.40 3.47 8.44
C TRP A 42 1.74 4.20 8.48
N TYR A 43 2.00 5.11 7.52
CA TYR A 43 3.22 5.92 7.54
C TYR A 43 3.31 6.88 8.74
N GLU A 44 2.18 7.42 9.20
CA GLU A 44 2.14 8.40 10.30
C GLU A 44 2.02 7.76 11.69
N SER A 45 1.24 6.68 11.82
CA SER A 45 0.85 6.11 13.11
C SER A 45 1.32 4.68 13.34
N SER A 46 1.99 4.05 12.36
CA SER A 46 2.38 2.62 12.39
C SER A 46 1.20 1.69 12.72
N GLU A 47 -0.02 2.06 12.34
CA GLU A 47 -1.20 1.28 12.68
C GLU A 47 -1.22 -0.08 11.93
N PRO A 48 -1.38 -1.21 12.64
CA PRO A 48 -1.48 -2.50 11.98
C PRO A 48 -2.80 -2.60 11.22
N TYR A 49 -2.77 -3.19 10.02
CA TYR A 49 -3.96 -3.37 9.18
C TYR A 49 -5.11 -4.09 9.89
N THR A 50 -4.81 -4.95 10.87
CA THR A 50 -5.83 -5.65 11.68
C THR A 50 -6.67 -4.69 12.49
N SER A 51 -6.06 -3.65 13.07
CA SER A 51 -6.76 -2.62 13.84
C SER A 51 -7.60 -1.76 12.91
N PHE A 52 -7.02 -1.29 11.81
CA PHE A 52 -7.71 -0.49 10.81
C PHE A 52 -8.96 -1.21 10.27
N VAL A 53 -8.83 -2.47 9.86
CA VAL A 53 -9.95 -3.28 9.35
C VAL A 53 -11.00 -3.52 10.43
N SER A 54 -10.58 -3.80 11.67
CA SER A 54 -11.52 -4.02 12.78
C SER A 54 -12.30 -2.75 13.12
N GLY A 55 -11.64 -1.60 13.16
CA GLY A 55 -12.25 -0.29 13.36
C GLY A 55 -13.23 0.07 12.23
N MET A 56 -12.84 -0.17 10.97
CA MET A 56 -13.71 0.01 9.81
C MET A 56 -14.96 -0.87 9.88
N MET A 57 -14.81 -2.16 10.22
CA MET A 57 -15.95 -3.08 10.37
C MET A 57 -16.88 -2.63 11.48
N ALA A 58 -16.33 -2.28 12.66
CA ALA A 58 -17.11 -1.79 13.79
C ALA A 58 -17.84 -0.48 13.44
N HIS A 59 -17.18 0.45 12.74
CA HIS A 59 -17.80 1.69 12.29
C HIS A 59 -18.97 1.42 11.33
N GLN A 60 -18.81 0.49 10.38
CA GLN A 60 -19.90 0.11 9.48
C GLN A 60 -21.06 -0.54 10.24
N ASP A 61 -20.76 -1.48 11.14
CA ASP A 61 -21.77 -2.20 11.93
C ASP A 61 -22.62 -1.24 12.81
N THR A 62 -22.08 -0.10 13.24
CA THR A 62 -22.86 0.91 13.98
C THR A 62 -23.85 1.71 13.14
N ARG A 63 -23.68 1.72 11.81
CA ARG A 63 -24.52 2.52 10.89
C ARG A 63 -25.59 1.69 10.22
N ASP A 64 -25.45 0.38 10.23
CA ASP A 64 -26.44 -0.54 9.69
C ASP A 64 -27.45 -0.96 10.76
N ARG A 65 -28.71 -1.08 10.35
CA ARG A 65 -29.80 -1.53 11.24
C ARG A 65 -29.66 -3.00 11.62
N GLU A 66 -29.01 -3.77 10.76
CA GLU A 66 -28.76 -5.20 10.93
C GLU A 66 -27.26 -5.47 10.84
N LYS A 67 -26.82 -6.50 11.56
CA LYS A 67 -25.42 -6.92 11.51
C LYS A 67 -25.06 -7.33 10.08
N LEU A 68 -24.05 -6.69 9.51
CA LEU A 68 -23.54 -7.05 8.19
C LEU A 68 -22.88 -8.44 8.22
N LYS A 69 -23.28 -9.31 7.28
CA LYS A 69 -22.90 -10.74 7.25
C LYS A 69 -21.96 -11.06 6.10
N ALA A 70 -21.22 -12.15 6.21
CA ALA A 70 -20.43 -12.67 5.10
C ALA A 70 -21.33 -13.20 3.97
N CYS A 71 -20.89 -13.07 2.72
CA CYS A 71 -21.58 -13.70 1.58
C CYS A 71 -21.51 -15.23 1.70
N GLY A 72 -22.66 -15.92 1.60
CA GLY A 72 -22.73 -17.39 1.64
C GLY A 72 -23.87 -17.99 2.46
N GLY A 73 -24.83 -17.19 2.94
CA GLY A 73 -26.10 -17.66 3.53
C GLY A 73 -26.00 -18.29 4.92
N ARG A 74 -24.79 -18.58 5.40
CA ARG A 74 -24.53 -18.89 6.81
C ARG A 74 -24.42 -17.57 7.55
N ASP A 75 -25.05 -17.44 8.72
CA ASP A 75 -25.03 -16.24 9.58
C ASP A 75 -23.65 -15.98 10.21
N ASN A 76 -22.62 -15.97 9.35
CA ASN A 76 -21.23 -15.89 9.73
C ASN A 76 -20.81 -14.41 9.76
N SER A 77 -20.00 -14.08 10.78
CA SER A 77 -19.34 -12.78 10.85
C SER A 77 -18.45 -12.56 9.64
N ARG A 78 -18.37 -11.30 9.18
CA ARG A 78 -17.44 -10.89 8.14
C ARG A 78 -16.01 -11.00 8.67
N GLU A 79 -15.14 -11.68 7.92
CA GLU A 79 -13.71 -11.74 8.20
C GLU A 79 -12.97 -11.05 7.06
N LEU A 80 -12.64 -9.77 7.26
CA LEU A 80 -12.02 -8.94 6.23
C LEU A 80 -10.51 -8.77 6.38
N ARG A 81 -9.89 -9.24 7.47
CA ARG A 81 -8.45 -9.01 7.73
C ARG A 81 -7.57 -9.69 6.69
N LEU A 82 -7.84 -10.97 6.42
CA LEU A 82 -7.12 -11.74 5.41
C LEU A 82 -7.30 -11.19 3.99
N PRO A 83 -8.53 -10.97 3.48
CA PRO A 83 -8.67 -10.43 2.13
C PRO A 83 -8.12 -9.01 2.01
N PHE A 84 -8.15 -8.19 3.08
CA PHE A 84 -7.54 -6.87 3.07
C PHE A 84 -6.02 -6.94 2.96
N SER A 85 -5.35 -7.82 3.71
CA SER A 85 -3.89 -7.98 3.60
C SER A 85 -3.47 -8.48 2.21
N GLN A 86 -4.27 -9.36 1.59
CA GLN A 86 -4.04 -9.80 0.22
C GLN A 86 -4.20 -8.66 -0.80
N ALA A 87 -5.26 -7.85 -0.66
CA ALA A 87 -5.47 -6.69 -1.51
C ALA A 87 -4.35 -5.64 -1.34
N LEU A 88 -3.87 -5.42 -0.12
CA LEU A 88 -2.71 -4.57 0.15
C LEU A 88 -1.46 -5.09 -0.56
N ASN A 89 -1.17 -6.39 -0.52
CA ASN A 89 -0.02 -6.97 -1.21
C ASN A 89 -0.10 -6.73 -2.73
N ILE A 90 -1.27 -6.98 -3.33
CA ILE A 90 -1.51 -6.70 -4.76
C ILE A 90 -1.33 -5.22 -5.07
N PHE A 91 -1.85 -4.34 -4.23
CA PHE A 91 -1.73 -2.89 -4.38
C PHE A 91 -0.25 -2.44 -4.29
N SER A 92 0.51 -2.94 -3.33
CA SER A 92 1.96 -2.70 -3.23
C SER A 92 2.69 -3.21 -4.47
N ARG A 93 2.31 -4.38 -5.00
CA ARG A 93 2.91 -4.91 -6.24
C ARG A 93 2.62 -4.02 -7.44
N ILE A 94 1.40 -3.48 -7.56
CA ILE A 94 1.04 -2.52 -8.61
C ILE A 94 1.92 -1.28 -8.51
N HIS A 95 2.13 -0.75 -7.30
CA HIS A 95 3.01 0.40 -7.08
C HIS A 95 4.47 0.12 -7.49
N VAL A 96 5.02 -1.04 -7.13
CA VAL A 96 6.38 -1.43 -7.56
C VAL A 96 6.48 -1.51 -9.08
N LEU A 97 5.52 -2.15 -9.74
CA LEU A 97 5.49 -2.26 -11.20
C LEU A 97 5.34 -0.88 -11.87
N GLN A 98 4.56 0.02 -11.27
CA GLN A 98 4.42 1.39 -11.75
C GLN A 98 5.76 2.13 -11.70
N SER A 99 6.48 2.05 -10.58
CA SER A 99 7.83 2.65 -10.46
C SER A 99 8.80 2.05 -11.47
N GLU A 100 8.83 0.72 -11.62
CA GLU A 100 9.69 0.06 -12.61
C GLU A 100 9.40 0.51 -14.05
N ILE A 101 8.13 0.72 -14.40
CA ILE A 101 7.73 1.22 -15.73
C ILE A 101 8.20 2.67 -15.91
N LEU A 102 8.01 3.52 -14.89
CA LEU A 102 8.45 4.92 -14.94
C LEU A 102 9.96 5.03 -15.08
N ASP A 103 10.71 4.28 -14.29
CA ASP A 103 12.17 4.25 -14.32
C ASP A 103 12.69 3.87 -15.71
N LYS A 104 12.13 2.81 -16.31
CA LYS A 104 12.48 2.36 -17.66
C LYS A 104 12.10 3.37 -18.73
N THR A 105 10.93 4.01 -18.60
CA THR A 105 10.42 4.96 -19.60
C THR A 105 11.20 6.27 -19.59
N LEU A 106 11.61 6.72 -18.40
CA LEU A 106 12.42 7.92 -18.20
C LEU A 106 13.91 7.66 -18.46
N GLY A 107 14.32 6.39 -18.61
CA GLY A 107 15.71 6.01 -18.80
C GLY A 107 16.59 6.33 -17.59
N LEU A 108 16.01 6.28 -16.38
CA LEU A 108 16.73 6.58 -15.14
C LEU A 108 17.89 5.61 -14.97
N THR A 109 19.07 6.17 -14.72
CA THR A 109 20.24 5.37 -14.37
C THR A 109 20.14 4.93 -12.92
N THR A 110 20.90 3.91 -12.54
CA THR A 110 21.04 3.53 -11.13
C THR A 110 21.49 4.71 -10.28
N GLN A 111 22.37 5.57 -10.82
CA GLN A 111 22.82 6.78 -10.14
C GLN A 111 21.67 7.76 -9.87
N ASP A 112 20.73 7.93 -10.80
CA ASP A 112 19.55 8.79 -10.61
C ASP A 112 18.63 8.24 -9.51
N GLN A 113 18.45 6.92 -9.49
CA GLN A 113 17.67 6.25 -8.43
C GLN A 113 18.33 6.47 -7.06
N TRP A 114 19.64 6.29 -6.94
CA TRP A 114 20.37 6.54 -5.69
C TRP A 114 20.34 8.01 -5.28
N ALA A 115 20.47 8.93 -6.24
CA ALA A 115 20.39 10.36 -5.98
C ALA A 115 19.02 10.78 -5.43
N SER A 116 17.94 10.09 -5.81
CA SER A 116 16.59 10.34 -5.29
C SER A 116 16.39 9.93 -3.82
N ILE A 117 17.24 9.02 -3.31
CA ILE A 117 17.19 8.49 -1.94
C ILE A 117 18.21 9.19 -1.04
N CYS A 118 19.36 9.56 -1.60
CA CYS A 118 20.45 10.14 -0.84
C CYS A 118 20.17 11.62 -0.51
N PRO A 119 19.99 11.98 0.78
CA PRO A 119 19.76 13.37 1.15
C PRO A 119 20.93 14.29 0.78
N LEU A 120 22.14 13.75 0.66
CA LEU A 120 23.34 14.49 0.25
C LEU A 120 23.40 14.75 -1.26
N CYS A 121 22.80 13.88 -2.08
CA CYS A 121 22.83 14.00 -3.54
C CYS A 121 21.56 14.67 -4.10
N PHE A 122 20.56 14.93 -3.27
CA PHE A 122 19.30 15.54 -3.67
C PHE A 122 19.40 17.06 -3.70
N GLY A 123 19.65 17.63 -4.89
CA GLY A 123 19.69 19.09 -5.12
C GLY A 123 21.01 19.57 -5.73
N PRO A 124 21.06 20.80 -6.28
CA PRO A 124 22.30 21.37 -6.81
C PRO A 124 23.29 21.60 -5.67
N MET A 125 24.53 21.12 -5.83
CA MET A 125 25.62 21.45 -4.90
C MET A 125 25.88 22.96 -4.95
N CYS A 126 25.47 23.68 -3.90
CA CYS A 126 25.84 25.08 -3.73
C CYS A 126 27.35 25.17 -3.56
N ALA A 127 28.03 25.95 -4.40
CA ALA A 127 29.48 26.09 -4.40
C ALA A 127 30.05 26.62 -3.08
N ASP A 128 29.23 27.25 -2.24
CA ASP A 128 29.59 27.80 -0.93
C ASP A 128 29.52 26.77 0.22
N GLU A 129 28.99 25.57 -0.03
CA GLU A 129 28.92 24.48 0.96
C GLU A 129 29.90 23.35 0.61
N ARG A 130 31.16 23.72 0.30
CA ARG A 130 32.25 22.77 0.55
C ARG A 130 32.34 22.57 2.05
N GLY A 131 31.50 21.68 2.57
CA GLY A 131 31.72 21.07 3.87
C GLY A 131 33.17 20.63 3.91
N SER A 132 33.84 20.94 5.03
CA SER A 132 35.12 20.32 5.35
C SER A 132 35.07 18.83 4.98
N ASN A 133 36.19 18.26 4.55
CA ASN A 133 36.37 16.81 4.30
C ASN A 133 36.12 15.92 5.55
N GLU A 134 35.38 16.41 6.54
CA GLU A 134 34.86 15.65 7.65
C GLU A 134 33.60 14.95 7.15
N GLU A 135 33.67 13.62 7.13
CA GLU A 135 32.56 12.71 6.85
C GLU A 135 31.29 13.28 7.50
N GLN A 136 30.34 13.71 6.69
CA GLN A 136 29.03 14.09 7.21
C GLN A 136 28.40 12.82 7.77
N ASP A 137 28.54 12.63 9.08
CA ASP A 137 27.95 11.56 9.87
C ASP A 137 26.43 11.58 9.66
N THR A 138 25.97 10.83 8.66
CA THR A 138 24.56 10.71 8.37
C THR A 138 24.01 9.69 9.35
N HIS A 139 23.45 10.18 10.45
CA HIS A 139 22.82 9.34 11.46
C HIS A 139 21.53 8.72 10.91
N LEU A 140 21.64 7.52 10.33
CA LEU A 140 20.49 6.75 9.85
C LEU A 140 19.86 5.98 11.02
N SER A 141 18.89 6.58 11.69
CA SER A 141 18.09 5.86 12.71
C SER A 141 17.11 4.91 12.01
N MET A 142 17.48 3.64 11.89
CA MET A 142 16.53 2.61 11.48
C MET A 142 15.66 2.25 12.69
N ASP A 143 14.39 2.62 12.66
CA ASP A 143 13.43 2.18 13.68
C ASP A 143 13.33 0.65 13.66
N GLY A 144 13.77 0.02 14.74
CA GLY A 144 13.82 -1.43 14.95
C GLY A 144 12.46 -2.03 15.26
N ASN A 145 11.39 -1.57 14.61
CA ASN A 145 10.02 -2.03 14.89
C ASN A 145 9.69 -3.40 14.25
N PHE A 146 10.69 -4.10 13.73
CA PHE A 146 10.55 -5.47 13.25
C PHE A 146 11.07 -6.48 14.29
N GLN A 147 10.12 -7.01 15.06
CA GLN A 147 10.17 -8.33 15.70
C GLN A 147 11.16 -8.53 16.86
N GLN A 148 10.98 -7.82 17.98
CA GLN A 148 11.28 -8.47 19.26
C GLN A 148 10.12 -9.40 19.63
N ARG A 149 10.19 -10.64 19.15
CA ARG A 149 9.38 -11.71 19.75
C ARG A 149 10.03 -12.04 21.09
N HIS A 150 9.36 -11.68 22.19
CA HIS A 150 9.73 -12.18 23.51
C HIS A 150 9.54 -13.70 23.51
N HIS A 151 10.64 -14.43 23.61
CA HIS A 151 10.67 -15.85 23.95
C HIS A 151 10.54 -16.03 25.46
#